data_AF-A0A971SLB9-F1
#
_entry.id   AF-A0A971SLB9-F1
#
_cell.length_a   1.000
_cell.length_b   1.000
_cell.length_c   1.000
_cell.angle_alpha   90.00
_cell.angle_beta   90.00
_cell.angle_gamma   90.00
#
_symmetry.space_group_name_H-M   'P 1'
#
loop_
_entity.id
_entity.type
_entity.pdbx_description
1 polymer ?
#
loop_
_entity_poly.entity_id
_entity_poly.type
_entity_poly.pdbx_seq_one_letter_code
_entity_poly.pdbx_strand_id
1 'polypeptide(L)'
;MKALLQRVDKAAVSVDGNVTGEIDKGLCVFLGVVHEDTEKDVTWLADKIVNLRIFEDESGKMNRSVIDEKGEMLVVSQFTLCGDCKKGRRPSWTNAAEPVFANSMYEKFVKEVETRGVRTATGVFQAYMKVEICNDGPVTLMIDSRE
;
A
#
# COMPACT_ATOMS: atom_id res chain seq x y z
N MET A 1 -1.62 9.27 -7.17
CA MET A 1 -1.70 7.88 -6.67
C MET A 1 -1.72 7.96 -5.17
N LYS A 2 -2.62 7.26 -4.51
CA LYS A 2 -2.81 7.35 -3.05
C LYS A 2 -2.37 6.06 -2.39
N ALA A 3 -1.71 6.15 -1.24
CA ALA A 3 -1.37 5.01 -0.40
C ALA A 3 -1.76 5.29 1.05
N LEU A 4 -2.50 4.36 1.66
CA LEU A 4 -2.62 4.27 3.11
C LEU A 4 -1.68 3.16 3.59
N LEU A 5 -0.76 3.50 4.48
CA LEU A 5 0.31 2.61 4.93
C LEU A 5 0.14 2.35 6.41
N GLN A 6 0.37 1.11 6.81
CA GLN A 6 0.37 0.69 8.20
C GLN A 6 1.66 -0.07 8.47
N ARG A 7 2.38 0.32 9.53
CA ARG A 7 3.48 -0.50 10.05
C ARG A 7 2.87 -1.72 10.72
N VAL A 8 3.39 -2.91 10.43
CA VAL A 8 2.81 -4.15 10.92
C VAL A 8 3.88 -5.09 11.47
N ASP A 9 3.53 -5.83 12.51
CA ASP A 9 4.30 -7.00 12.96
C ASP A 9 4.08 -8.20 12.02
N LYS A 10 2.88 -8.27 11.44
CA LYS A 10 2.49 -9.22 10.39
C LYS A 10 1.21 -8.75 9.70
N ALA A 11 1.03 -9.15 8.44
CA ALA A 11 -0.21 -8.95 7.71
C ALA A 11 -0.44 -10.06 6.69
N ALA A 12 -1.70 -10.38 6.44
CA ALA A 12 -2.08 -11.40 5.46
C ALA A 12 -3.35 -10.99 4.71
N VAL A 13 -3.50 -11.49 3.49
CA VAL A 13 -4.70 -11.35 2.68
C VAL A 13 -5.19 -12.71 2.22
N SER A 14 -6.50 -12.92 2.31
CA SER A 14 -7.16 -14.15 1.89
C SER A 14 -8.31 -13.90 0.92
N VAL A 15 -8.50 -14.87 0.03
CA VAL A 15 -9.61 -14.97 -0.92
C VAL A 15 -10.25 -16.34 -0.75
N ASP A 16 -11.57 -16.37 -0.57
CA ASP A 16 -12.32 -17.61 -0.33
C ASP A 16 -11.74 -18.51 0.78
N GLY A 17 -11.18 -17.88 1.83
CA GLY A 17 -10.58 -18.56 2.97
C GLY A 17 -9.15 -19.05 2.77
N ASN A 18 -8.56 -18.85 1.59
CA ASN A 18 -7.18 -19.23 1.30
C ASN A 18 -6.27 -18.01 1.34
N VAL A 19 -5.11 -18.10 2.01
CA VAL A 19 -4.11 -17.04 2.04
C VAL A 19 -3.47 -16.91 0.66
N THR A 20 -3.56 -15.73 0.05
CA THR A 20 -2.96 -15.42 -1.26
C THR A 20 -1.70 -14.58 -1.15
N GLY A 21 -1.51 -13.90 -0.01
CA GLY A 21 -0.31 -13.13 0.28
C GLY A 21 -0.15 -12.93 1.78
N GLU A 22 1.06 -13.05 2.28
CA GLU A 22 1.39 -12.85 3.69
C GLU A 22 2.80 -12.28 3.85
N ILE A 23 2.94 -11.48 4.90
CA ILE A 23 4.20 -10.90 5.34
C ILE A 23 4.34 -11.01 6.86
N ASP A 24 5.58 -11.10 7.30
CA ASP A 24 5.97 -10.83 8.70
C ASP A 24 6.11 -9.30 8.89
N LYS A 25 7.12 -8.87 9.68
CA LYS A 25 7.35 -7.47 10.01
C LYS A 25 7.56 -6.63 8.75
N GLY A 26 6.83 -5.52 8.64
CA GLY A 26 6.90 -4.70 7.44
C GLY A 26 5.81 -3.64 7.33
N LEU A 27 5.32 -3.45 6.10
CA LEU A 27 4.28 -2.49 5.76
C LEU A 27 3.09 -3.18 5.08
N CYS A 28 1.89 -2.93 5.58
CA CYS A 28 0.66 -3.17 4.82
C CYS A 28 0.28 -1.87 4.09
N VAL A 29 0.18 -1.94 2.76
CA VAL A 29 -0.08 -0.80 1.88
C VAL A 29 -1.37 -1.02 1.12
N PHE A 30 -2.36 -0.18 1.38
CA PHE A 30 -3.55 -0.04 0.56
C PHE A 30 -3.29 0.98 -0.53
N LEU A 31 -3.33 0.56 -1.80
CA LEU A 31 -2.97 1.39 -2.95
C LEU A 31 -4.22 1.78 -3.76
N GLY A 32 -4.50 3.08 -3.84
CA GLY A 32 -5.55 3.67 -4.66
C GLY A 32 -4.96 4.33 -5.91
N VAL A 33 -5.48 3.97 -7.08
CA VAL A 33 -5.10 4.57 -8.37
C VAL A 33 -6.22 5.50 -8.84
N VAL A 34 -5.85 6.71 -9.26
CA VAL A 34 -6.76 7.70 -9.86
C VAL A 34 -6.46 7.87 -11.36
N HIS A 35 -7.42 8.39 -12.13
CA HIS A 35 -7.36 8.35 -13.59
C HIS A 35 -6.23 9.19 -14.23
N GLU A 36 -5.67 10.19 -13.55
CA GLU A 36 -4.52 10.98 -14.03
C GLU A 36 -3.17 10.45 -13.55
N ASP A 37 -3.13 9.29 -12.88
CA ASP A 37 -1.86 8.74 -12.40
C ASP A 37 -0.94 8.38 -13.56
N THR A 38 0.35 8.57 -13.35
CA THR A 38 1.39 8.33 -14.35
C THR A 38 2.45 7.38 -13.80
N GLU A 39 3.35 6.90 -14.65
CA GLU A 39 4.50 6.11 -14.19
C GLU A 39 5.40 6.91 -13.24
N LYS A 40 5.43 8.25 -13.35
CA LYS A 40 6.17 9.10 -12.40
C LYS A 40 5.58 9.02 -11.00
N ASP A 41 4.25 8.99 -10.89
CA ASP A 41 3.56 8.82 -9.62
C ASP A 41 3.91 7.48 -8.98
N VAL A 42 3.94 6.41 -9.79
CA VAL A 42 4.32 5.07 -9.35
C VAL A 42 5.74 5.07 -8.79
N THR A 43 6.72 5.51 -9.58
CA THR A 43 8.14 5.53 -9.22
C THR A 43 8.39 6.40 -7.98
N TRP A 44 7.77 7.58 -7.92
CA TRP A 44 7.91 8.48 -6.78
C TRP A 44 7.32 7.87 -5.51
N LEU A 45 6.12 7.29 -5.60
CA LEU A 45 5.44 6.74 -4.43
C LEU A 45 6.15 5.50 -3.91
N ALA A 46 6.59 4.60 -4.79
CA ALA A 46 7.39 3.43 -4.40
C ALA A 46 8.68 3.87 -3.69
N ASP A 47 9.43 4.80 -4.28
CA ASP A 47 10.67 5.34 -3.68
C ASP A 47 10.42 6.00 -2.32
N LYS A 48 9.37 6.83 -2.23
CA LYS A 48 8.99 7.49 -0.98
C LYS A 48 8.71 6.48 0.12
N ILE A 49 7.92 5.45 -0.17
CA ILE A 49 7.45 4.48 0.82
C ILE A 49 8.58 3.60 1.33
N VAL A 50 9.41 3.05 0.44
CA VAL A 50 10.47 2.12 0.87
C VAL A 50 11.54 2.81 1.73
N ASN A 51 11.68 4.14 1.60
CA ASN A 51 12.64 4.95 2.34
C ASN A 51 12.03 5.68 3.56
N LEU A 52 10.73 5.51 3.85
CA LEU A 52 10.10 6.17 4.99
C LEU A 52 10.68 5.66 6.31
N ARG A 53 11.17 6.59 7.13
CA ARG A 53 11.77 6.30 8.45
C ARG A 53 10.69 6.19 9.52
N ILE A 54 10.02 5.04 9.55
CA ILE A 54 8.88 4.77 10.46
C ILE A 54 9.09 3.55 11.35
N PHE A 55 10.28 2.94 11.29
CA PHE A 55 10.71 1.88 12.18
C PHE A 55 11.70 2.42 13.21
N GLU A 56 11.61 1.91 14.43
CA GLU A 56 12.47 2.34 15.54
C GLU A 56 13.91 1.86 15.36
N ASP A 57 14.87 2.72 15.69
CA ASP A 57 16.28 2.38 15.87
C ASP A 57 16.57 1.79 17.26
N GLU A 58 17.84 1.52 17.57
CA GLU A 58 18.27 1.01 18.88
C GLU A 58 17.95 1.96 20.05
N SER A 59 17.68 3.23 19.76
CA SER A 59 17.29 4.25 20.75
C SER A 59 15.77 4.42 20.89
N GLY A 60 14.97 3.59 20.19
CA GLY A 60 13.52 3.68 20.17
C GLY A 60 12.99 4.86 19.34
N LYS A 61 13.81 5.45 18.48
CA LYS A 61 13.40 6.58 17.61
C LYS A 61 13.11 6.10 16.21
N MET A 62 12.05 6.62 15.59
CA MET A 62 11.68 6.26 14.21
C MET A 62 12.67 6.84 13.19
N ASN A 63 13.74 6.08 12.92
CA ASN A 63 14.85 6.48 12.06
C ASN A 63 15.18 5.46 10.97
N ARG A 64 14.58 4.27 11.01
CA ARG A 64 14.83 3.19 10.07
C ARG A 64 13.66 3.03 9.10
N SER A 65 13.99 2.69 7.86
CA SER A 65 13.04 2.37 6.81
C SER A 65 12.74 0.87 6.74
N VAL A 66 11.76 0.49 5.91
CA VAL A 66 11.46 -0.94 5.69
C VAL A 66 12.68 -1.66 5.08
N ILE A 67 13.48 -0.96 4.27
CA ILE A 67 14.74 -1.50 3.72
C ILE A 67 15.75 -1.74 4.84
N ASP A 68 15.94 -0.75 5.73
CA ASP A 68 16.91 -0.84 6.83
C ASP A 68 16.57 -2.00 7.79
N GLU A 69 15.28 -2.24 8.00
CA GLU A 69 14.75 -3.36 8.81
C GLU A 69 14.76 -4.70 8.09
N LYS A 70 15.05 -4.73 6.77
CA LYS A 70 14.81 -5.89 5.90
C LYS A 70 13.38 -6.41 6.02
N GLY A 71 12.44 -5.49 6.24
CA GLY A 71 11.03 -5.78 6.34
C GLY A 71 10.41 -6.05 4.97
N GLU A 72 9.15 -6.46 5.00
CA GLU A 72 8.41 -6.88 3.83
C GLU A 72 7.25 -5.91 3.52
N MET A 73 6.60 -6.07 2.38
CA MET A 73 5.44 -5.25 2.01
C MET A 73 4.28 -6.10 1.51
N LEU A 74 3.09 -5.89 2.07
CA LEU A 74 1.84 -6.45 1.55
C LEU A 74 1.09 -5.32 0.82
N VAL A 75 0.94 -5.43 -0.49
CA VAL A 75 0.26 -4.41 -1.30
C VAL A 75 -1.12 -4.90 -1.73
N VAL A 76 -2.17 -4.21 -1.26
CA VAL A 76 -3.57 -4.52 -1.56
C VAL A 76 -4.18 -3.38 -2.37
N SER A 77 -4.79 -3.68 -3.51
CA SER A 77 -5.49 -2.66 -4.30
C SER A 77 -6.73 -2.16 -3.55
N GLN A 78 -6.90 -0.84 -3.46
CA GLN A 78 -7.94 -0.19 -2.65
C GLN A 78 -8.50 1.05 -3.35
N PHE A 79 -9.33 0.85 -4.36
CA PHE A 79 -9.95 1.95 -5.12
C PHE A 79 -10.76 2.92 -4.24
N THR A 80 -11.23 2.47 -3.07
CA THR A 80 -12.02 3.31 -2.17
C THR A 80 -11.22 4.44 -1.52
N LEU A 81 -9.88 4.40 -1.56
CA LEU A 81 -9.05 5.55 -1.17
C LEU A 81 -9.27 6.75 -2.10
N CYS A 82 -9.77 6.51 -3.31
CA CYS A 82 -10.08 7.55 -4.29
C CYS A 82 -11.50 8.12 -4.13
N GLY A 83 -12.23 7.68 -3.10
CA GLY A 83 -13.60 8.11 -2.85
C GLY A 83 -13.73 9.57 -2.42
N ASP A 84 -14.70 10.28 -2.99
CA ASP A 84 -15.14 11.58 -2.49
C ASP A 84 -16.37 11.41 -1.59
N CYS A 85 -16.19 11.73 -0.30
CA CYS A 85 -17.22 11.66 0.74
C CYS A 85 -17.77 13.05 1.12
N LYS A 86 -17.46 14.13 0.39
CA LYS A 86 -17.86 15.50 0.74
C LYS A 86 -19.36 15.76 0.60
N LYS A 87 -20.05 15.05 -0.31
CA LYS A 87 -21.47 15.27 -0.62
C LYS A 87 -22.31 14.05 -0.27
N GLY A 88 -23.37 14.26 0.51
CA GLY A 88 -24.36 13.22 0.83
C GLY A 88 -23.81 12.13 1.77
N ARG A 89 -24.39 10.92 1.70
CA ARG A 89 -24.03 9.76 2.54
C ARG A 89 -23.39 8.60 1.77
N ARG A 90 -23.41 8.67 0.43
CA ARG A 90 -22.83 7.65 -0.45
C ARG A 90 -21.56 8.22 -1.07
N PRO A 91 -20.38 7.59 -0.88
CA PRO A 91 -19.16 8.03 -1.54
C PRO A 91 -19.29 8.01 -3.06
N SER A 92 -18.70 9.00 -3.72
CA SER A 92 -18.49 8.99 -5.17
C SER A 92 -17.14 8.37 -5.50
N TRP A 93 -17.07 7.57 -6.56
CA TRP A 93 -15.82 6.93 -7.01
C TRP A 93 -15.31 7.52 -8.34
N THR A 94 -15.82 8.68 -8.75
CA THR A 94 -15.50 9.31 -10.05
C THR A 94 -14.02 9.56 -10.28
N ASN A 95 -13.22 9.69 -9.22
CA ASN A 95 -11.79 9.93 -9.33
C ASN A 95 -10.98 8.63 -9.47
N ALA A 96 -11.57 7.48 -9.16
CA ALA A 96 -10.89 6.19 -9.26
C ALA A 96 -10.61 5.86 -10.74
N ALA A 97 -9.45 5.28 -10.99
CA ALA A 97 -9.10 4.79 -12.32
C ALA A 97 -9.98 3.60 -12.75
N GLU A 98 -10.20 3.47 -14.06
CA GLU A 98 -10.82 2.28 -14.66
C GLU A 98 -9.99 1.01 -14.39
N PRO A 99 -10.61 -0.18 -14.25
CA PRO A 99 -9.94 -1.38 -13.75
C PRO A 99 -8.68 -1.80 -14.51
N VAL A 100 -8.68 -1.72 -15.85
CA VAL A 100 -7.53 -2.11 -16.68
C VAL A 100 -6.33 -1.20 -16.41
N PHE A 101 -6.57 0.11 -16.35
CA PHE A 101 -5.53 1.08 -16.07
C PHE A 101 -5.05 0.98 -14.62
N ALA A 102 -5.98 0.84 -13.67
CA ALA A 102 -5.69 0.67 -12.26
C ALA A 102 -4.84 -0.59 -11.99
N ASN A 103 -5.16 -1.72 -12.63
CA ASN A 103 -4.36 -2.94 -12.48
C ASN A 103 -2.95 -2.76 -13.06
N SER A 104 -2.82 -2.12 -14.22
CA SER A 104 -1.50 -1.85 -14.81
C SER A 104 -0.63 -0.97 -13.90
N MET A 105 -1.19 0.09 -13.31
CA MET A 105 -0.45 0.96 -12.38
C MET A 105 -0.14 0.26 -11.05
N TYR A 106 -1.06 -0.58 -10.56
CA TYR A 106 -0.84 -1.41 -9.38
C TYR A 106 0.32 -2.40 -9.57
N GLU A 107 0.35 -3.14 -10.68
CA GLU A 107 1.42 -4.08 -10.99
C GLU A 107 2.77 -3.38 -11.15
N LYS A 108 2.79 -2.18 -11.77
CA LYS A 108 4.00 -1.36 -11.86
C LYS A 108 4.48 -0.91 -10.48
N PHE A 109 3.59 -0.52 -9.58
CA PHE A 109 3.96 -0.15 -8.21
C PHE A 109 4.59 -1.32 -7.47
N VAL A 110 3.95 -2.50 -7.51
CA VAL A 110 4.50 -3.73 -6.92
C VAL A 110 5.89 -3.99 -7.49
N LYS A 111 6.06 -3.87 -8.81
CA LYS A 111 7.35 -4.10 -9.44
C LYS A 111 8.42 -3.10 -9.01
N GLU A 112 8.08 -1.82 -8.90
CA GLU A 112 8.99 -0.78 -8.44
C GLU A 112 9.44 -0.99 -6.98
N VAL A 113 8.57 -1.53 -6.12
CA VAL A 113 8.95 -1.90 -4.75
C VAL A 113 9.92 -3.08 -4.75
N GLU A 114 9.63 -4.13 -5.52
CA GLU A 114 10.53 -5.30 -5.66
C GLU A 114 11.92 -4.92 -6.18
N THR A 115 12.01 -4.05 -7.19
CA THR A 115 13.30 -3.63 -7.78
C THR A 115 14.17 -2.85 -6.79
N ARG A 116 13.57 -2.30 -5.73
CA ARG A 116 14.27 -1.63 -4.62
C ARG A 116 14.65 -2.59 -3.48
N GLY A 117 14.45 -3.90 -3.67
CA GLY A 117 14.94 -4.94 -2.77
C GLY A 117 14.00 -5.29 -1.61
N VAL A 118 12.73 -4.88 -1.67
CA VAL A 118 11.73 -5.23 -0.65
C VAL A 118 10.90 -6.42 -1.12
N ARG A 119 10.91 -7.51 -0.34
CA ARG A 119 10.02 -8.66 -0.60
C ARG A 119 8.57 -8.18 -0.54
N THR A 120 7.83 -8.45 -1.60
CA THR A 120 6.45 -7.96 -1.73
C THR A 120 5.48 -9.12 -1.91
N ALA A 121 4.43 -9.14 -1.07
CA ALA A 121 3.26 -9.98 -1.24
C ALA A 121 2.09 -9.13 -1.73
N THR A 122 1.10 -9.76 -2.37
CA THR A 122 -0.03 -9.07 -2.99
C THR A 122 -1.36 -9.73 -2.65
N GLY A 123 -2.43 -8.95 -2.79
CA GLY A 123 -3.79 -9.49 -2.89
C GLY A 123 -4.11 -9.98 -4.31
N VAL A 124 -5.38 -10.27 -4.55
CA VAL A 124 -5.90 -10.60 -5.89
C VAL A 124 -6.76 -9.43 -6.36
N PHE A 125 -6.33 -8.76 -7.43
CA PHE A 125 -7.04 -7.60 -7.97
C PHE A 125 -8.49 -7.96 -8.34
N GLN A 126 -9.44 -7.09 -8.01
CA GLN A 126 -10.90 -7.29 -8.19
C GLN A 126 -11.53 -8.46 -7.42
N ALA A 127 -10.78 -9.22 -6.62
CA ALA A 127 -11.35 -10.22 -5.74
C ALA A 127 -11.94 -9.58 -4.46
N TYR A 128 -12.95 -10.24 -3.89
CA TYR A 128 -13.34 -9.95 -2.52
C TYR A 128 -12.29 -10.53 -1.57
N MET A 129 -11.62 -9.66 -0.83
CA MET A 129 -10.50 -10.01 0.03
C MET A 129 -10.84 -9.77 1.50
N LYS A 130 -10.28 -10.60 2.37
CA LYS A 130 -10.16 -10.30 3.80
C LYS A 130 -8.69 -10.03 4.11
N VAL A 131 -8.43 -8.87 4.71
CA VAL A 131 -7.06 -8.44 5.07
C VAL A 131 -6.94 -8.44 6.58
N GLU A 132 -6.02 -9.24 7.10
CA GLU A 132 -5.67 -9.31 8.52
C GLU A 132 -4.42 -8.47 8.76
N ILE A 133 -4.50 -7.55 9.73
CA ILE A 133 -3.47 -6.54 9.96
C ILE A 133 -3.16 -6.49 11.45
N CYS A 134 -1.94 -6.85 11.82
CA CYS A 134 -1.42 -6.64 13.17
C CYS A 134 -0.61 -5.33 13.17
N ASN A 135 -1.32 -4.20 13.31
CA ASN A 135 -0.71 -2.87 13.23
C ASN A 135 0.18 -2.61 14.46
N ASP A 136 1.45 -2.29 14.21
CA ASP A 136 2.48 -2.07 15.20
C ASP A 136 2.65 -0.55 15.47
N GLY A 137 2.37 -0.15 16.71
CA GLY A 137 2.40 1.24 17.18
C GLY A 137 1.10 1.69 17.87
N PRO A 138 -0.01 1.92 17.11
CA PRO A 138 -0.10 1.80 15.67
C PRO A 138 0.49 3.01 14.93
N VAL A 139 1.22 2.75 13.84
CA VAL A 139 1.68 3.77 12.88
C VAL A 139 0.86 3.65 11.60
N THR A 140 0.14 4.70 11.24
CA THR A 140 -0.67 4.77 10.01
C THR A 140 -0.47 6.10 9.32
N LEU A 141 -0.17 6.08 8.03
CA LEU A 141 0.09 7.27 7.22
C LEU A 141 -0.76 7.25 5.94
N MET A 142 -1.08 8.44 5.44
CA MET A 142 -1.65 8.64 4.11
C MET A 142 -0.63 9.41 3.27
N ILE A 143 -0.38 8.96 2.05
CA ILE A 143 0.47 9.66 1.08
C ILE A 143 -0.28 9.77 -0.23
N ASP A 144 -0.24 10.95 -0.83
CA ASP A 144 -0.67 11.19 -2.21
C ASP A 144 0.55 11.62 -3.02
N SER A 145 0.79 11.01 -4.17
CA SER A 145 1.89 11.37 -5.07
C SER A 145 1.77 12.77 -5.69
N ARG A 146 0.62 13.42 -5.50
CA ARG A 146 0.33 14.75 -6.04
C ARG A 146 0.29 15.87 -4.99
N GLU A 147 0.51 15.54 -3.72
CA GLU A 147 0.65 16.50 -2.61
C GLU A 147 2.12 16.65 -2.22
#